data_AF-A0A3P3EQR1-F1
#
_entry.id   AF-A0A3P3EQR1-F1
#
_cell.length_a   1.000
_cell.length_b   1.000
_cell.length_c   1.000
_cell.angle_alpha   90.00
_cell.angle_beta   90.00
_cell.angle_gamma   90.00
#
_symmetry.space_group_name_H-M   'P 1'
#
loop_
_entity.id
_entity.type
_entity.pdbx_description
1 polymer ?
#
loop_
_entity_poly.entity_id
_entity_poly.type
_entity_poly.pdbx_seq_one_letter_code
_entity_poly.pdbx_strand_id
1 'polypeptide(L)'
;MNALDLLNLDVLLARSVLLRADYVQVQRRICDSLSRRDRDLGNGPEDEDFDELIHAMSRSVSADVRYLCTLSFAVRGIIERAKATA
;
A
#
# COMPACT_ATOMS: atom_id res chain seq x y z
N MET A 1 -19.73 5.70 14.54
CA MET A 1 -18.98 5.95 13.30
C MET A 1 -19.90 6.79 12.46
N ASN A 2 -19.48 8.02 12.14
CA ASN A 2 -20.27 8.92 11.33
C ASN A 2 -19.92 8.74 9.83
N ALA A 3 -20.64 9.41 8.94
CA ALA A 3 -20.40 9.31 7.50
C ALA A 3 -19.00 9.82 7.08
N LEU A 4 -18.44 10.78 7.83
CA LEU A 4 -17.10 11.32 7.56
C LEU A 4 -16.00 10.32 7.91
N ASP A 5 -16.16 9.57 9.00
CA ASP A 5 -15.24 8.49 9.42
C ASP A 5 -15.19 7.40 8.34
N LEU A 6 -16.35 7.04 7.79
CA LEU A 6 -16.47 6.03 6.73
C LEU A 6 -15.81 6.52 5.43
N LEU A 7 -16.11 7.75 5.01
CA LEU A 7 -15.48 8.36 3.83
C LEU A 7 -13.95 8.42 3.98
N ASN A 8 -13.45 8.78 5.17
CA ASN A 8 -12.03 8.82 5.44
C ASN A 8 -11.39 7.43 5.34
N LEU A 9 -12.06 6.38 5.84
CA LEU A 9 -11.61 5.00 5.68
C LEU A 9 -11.55 4.57 4.21
N ASP A 10 -12.58 4.90 3.42
CA ASP A 10 -12.62 4.57 1.99
C ASP A 10 -11.49 5.25 1.22
N VAL A 11 -11.21 6.53 1.51
CA VAL A 11 -10.10 7.28 0.91
C VAL A 11 -8.75 6.67 1.28
N LEU A 12 -8.56 6.27 2.54
CA LEU A 12 -7.33 5.64 3.00
C LEU A 12 -7.14 4.26 2.35
N LEU A 13 -8.20 3.47 2.22
CA LEU A 13 -8.19 2.18 1.54
C LEU A 13 -7.83 2.35 0.06
N ALA A 14 -8.50 3.26 -0.65
CA ALA A 14 -8.23 3.53 -2.06
C ALA A 14 -6.77 3.94 -2.28
N ARG A 15 -6.23 4.80 -1.40
CA ARG A 15 -4.82 5.21 -1.45
C ARG A 15 -3.85 4.06 -1.20
N SER A 16 -4.14 3.20 -0.22
CA SER A 16 -3.36 1.99 0.07
C SER A 16 -3.32 1.06 -1.16
N VAL A 17 -4.48 0.80 -1.78
CA VAL A 17 -4.58 -0.05 -2.97
C VAL A 17 -3.78 0.51 -4.15
N LEU A 18 -3.89 1.81 -4.42
CA LEU A 18 -3.15 2.47 -5.51
C LEU A 18 -1.64 2.39 -5.30
N LEU A 19 -1.16 2.71 -4.10
CA LEU A 19 0.28 2.69 -3.83
C LEU A 19 0.86 1.27 -3.83
N ARG A 20 0.05 0.27 -3.46
CA ARG A 20 0.43 -1.14 -3.61
C ARG A 20 0.52 -1.53 -5.08
N ALA A 21 -0.40 -1.05 -5.93
CA ALA A 21 -0.33 -1.29 -7.36
C ALA A 21 0.93 -0.66 -7.98
N ASP A 22 1.26 0.57 -7.60
CA ASP A 22 2.49 1.26 -8.02
C ASP A 22 3.74 0.45 -7.61
N TYR A 23 3.81 0.01 -6.36
CA TYR A 23 4.91 -0.84 -5.86
C TYR A 23 5.05 -2.14 -6.69
N VAL A 24 3.95 -2.85 -6.91
CA VAL A 24 3.94 -4.08 -7.72
C VAL A 24 4.37 -3.80 -9.16
N GLN A 25 4.02 -2.64 -9.72
CA GLN A 25 4.44 -2.24 -11.06
C GLN A 25 5.95 -1.99 -11.14
N VAL A 26 6.55 -1.30 -10.16
CA VAL A 26 8.02 -1.12 -10.09
C VAL A 26 8.71 -2.49 -9.98
N GLN A 27 8.22 -3.35 -9.08
CA GLN A 27 8.75 -4.70 -8.90
C GLN A 27 8.71 -5.52 -10.20
N ARG A 28 7.59 -5.47 -10.93
CA ARG A 28 7.45 -6.17 -12.22
C ARG A 28 8.45 -5.65 -13.26
N ARG A 29 8.65 -4.33 -13.36
CA ARG A 29 9.63 -3.75 -14.29
C ARG A 29 11.04 -4.27 -14.02
N ILE A 30 11.44 -4.35 -12.75
CA ILE A 30 12.75 -4.90 -12.35
C ILE A 30 12.84 -6.39 -12.71
N CYS A 31 11.81 -7.19 -12.41
CA CYS A 31 11.77 -8.61 -12.77
C CYS A 31 11.87 -8.82 -14.29
N ASP A 32 11.18 -8.00 -15.08
CA ASP A 32 11.23 -8.06 -16.54
C ASP A 32 12.63 -7.69 -17.06
N SER A 33 13.27 -6.67 -16.47
CA SER A 33 14.64 -6.26 -16.79
C SER A 33 15.64 -7.38 -16.50
N LEU A 34 15.56 -8.00 -15.32
CA LEU A 34 16.36 -9.17 -14.96
C LEU A 34 16.14 -10.34 -15.92
N SER A 35 14.88 -10.63 -16.26
CA SER A 35 14.54 -11.70 -17.20
C SER A 35 15.07 -11.46 -18.62
N ARG A 36 15.19 -10.20 -19.05
CA ARG A 36 15.80 -9.83 -20.34
C ARG A 36 17.31 -9.95 -20.29
N ARG A 37 17.93 -9.51 -19.20
CA ARG A 37 19.38 -9.67 -18.97
C ARG A 37 19.79 -11.14 -19.01
N ASP A 38 19.03 -12.02 -18.36
CA ASP A 38 19.29 -13.48 -18.35
C ASP A 38 19.20 -14.12 -19.75
N ARG A 39 18.58 -13.45 -20.71
CA ARG A 39 18.49 -13.88 -22.12
C ARG A 39 19.45 -13.14 -23.04
N ASP A 40 20.36 -12.33 -22.49
CA ASP A 40 21.25 -11.42 -23.23
C ASP A 40 20.47 -10.42 -24.14
N LEU A 41 19.23 -10.08 -23.77
CA LEU A 41 18.33 -9.21 -24.55
C LEU A 41 18.27 -7.76 -24.05
N GLY A 42 19.17 -7.34 -23.17
CA GLY A 42 19.22 -5.97 -22.67
C GLY A 42 20.09 -5.80 -21.43
N ASN A 43 20.15 -4.56 -20.95
CA ASN A 43 20.79 -4.23 -19.68
C ASN A 43 19.89 -4.69 -18.52
N GLY A 44 20.51 -5.01 -17.39
CA GLY A 44 19.79 -5.26 -16.14
C GLY A 44 19.24 -3.97 -15.52
N PRO A 45 18.53 -4.09 -14.40
CA PRO A 45 18.10 -2.92 -13.62
C PRO A 45 19.30 -2.11 -13.13
N GLU A 46 19.13 -0.80 -13.08
CA GLU A 46 20.10 0.17 -12.56
C GLU A 46 19.84 0.45 -11.08
N ASP A 47 20.77 1.11 -10.39
CA ASP A 47 20.62 1.42 -8.95
C ASP A 47 19.38 2.30 -8.70
N GLU A 48 19.07 3.20 -9.63
CA GLU A 48 17.87 4.05 -9.60
C GLU A 48 16.56 3.25 -9.61
N ASP A 49 16.52 2.08 -10.26
CA ASP A 49 15.34 1.22 -10.26
C ASP A 49 15.09 0.65 -8.86
N PHE A 50 16.15 0.29 -8.14
CA PHE A 50 16.06 -0.22 -6.77
C PHE A 50 15.72 0.89 -5.77
N ASP A 51 16.21 2.11 -5.98
CA ASP A 51 15.79 3.28 -5.20
C ASP A 51 14.29 3.59 -5.40
N GLU A 52 13.80 3.53 -6.64
CA GLU A 52 12.37 3.65 -6.95
C GLU A 52 11.56 2.55 -6.24
N LEU A 53 12.06 1.31 -6.24
CA LEU A 53 11.42 0.18 -5.56
C LEU A 53 11.31 0.40 -4.05
N ILE A 54 12.40 0.82 -3.40
CA ILE A 54 12.42 1.10 -1.96
C ILE A 54 11.43 2.22 -1.63
N HIS A 55 11.41 3.27 -2.45
CA HIS A 55 10.50 4.39 -2.25
C HIS A 55 9.03 3.99 -2.42
N ALA A 56 8.70 3.24 -3.47
CA ALA A 56 7.35 2.75 -3.71
C ALA A 56 6.89 1.78 -2.61
N MET A 57 7.76 0.87 -2.18
CA MET A 57 7.50 -0.04 -1.06
C MET A 57 7.20 0.71 0.24
N SER A 58 8.06 1.68 0.60
CA SER A 58 7.90 2.49 1.81
C SER A 58 6.56 3.24 1.81
N ARG A 59 6.18 3.83 0.66
CA ARG A 59 4.89 4.52 0.50
C ARG A 59 3.70 3.57 0.61
N SER A 60 3.77 2.40 -0.01
CA SER A 60 2.72 1.37 0.08
C SER A 60 2.52 0.94 1.54
N VAL A 61 3.60 0.55 2.23
CA VAL A 61 3.53 0.09 3.63
C VAL A 61 2.99 1.20 4.54
N SER A 62 3.46 2.43 4.38
CA SER A 62 3.00 3.56 5.19
C SER A 62 1.49 3.82 5.00
N ALA A 63 0.98 3.66 3.78
CA ALA A 63 -0.44 3.82 3.49
C ALA A 63 -1.28 2.70 4.11
N ASP A 64 -0.82 1.44 4.01
CA ASP A 64 -1.45 0.27 4.64
C ASP A 64 -1.53 0.43 6.15
N VAL A 65 -0.43 0.81 6.79
CA VAL A 65 -0.38 1.06 8.24
C VAL A 65 -1.38 2.14 8.63
N ARG A 66 -1.42 3.26 7.91
CA ARG A 66 -2.36 4.34 8.21
C ARG A 66 -3.82 3.87 8.09
N TYR A 67 -4.17 3.14 7.04
CA TYR A 67 -5.50 2.57 6.85
C TYR A 67 -5.87 1.61 8.00
N LEU A 68 -5.01 0.64 8.31
CA LEU A 68 -5.26 -0.37 9.34
C LEU A 68 -5.35 0.24 10.74
N CYS A 69 -4.52 1.23 11.06
CA CYS A 69 -4.62 1.96 12.32
C CYS A 69 -5.96 2.68 12.45
N THR A 70 -6.38 3.43 11.41
CA THR A 70 -7.67 4.12 11.43
C THR A 70 -8.84 3.14 11.53
N LEU A 71 -8.79 2.02 10.80
CA LEU A 71 -9.80 0.96 10.87
C LEU A 71 -9.90 0.37 12.28
N SER A 72 -8.75 0.08 12.91
CA SER A 72 -8.70 -0.46 14.27
C SER A 72 -9.35 0.49 15.28
N PHE A 73 -9.07 1.79 15.20
CA PHE A 73 -9.73 2.79 16.05
C PHE A 73 -11.24 2.85 15.82
N ALA A 74 -11.69 2.80 14.56
CA ALA A 74 -13.10 2.81 14.22
C ALA A 74 -13.83 1.58 14.78
N VAL A 75 -13.27 0.39 14.59
CA VAL A 75 -13.81 -0.88 15.11
C VAL A 75 -13.87 -0.87 16.63
N ARG A 76 -12.79 -0.44 17.31
CA ARG A 76 -12.77 -0.31 18.77
C ARG A 76 -13.90 0.59 19.27
N GLY A 77 -14.10 1.74 18.62
CA GLY A 77 -15.19 2.65 18.97
C GLY A 77 -16.59 2.06 18.77
N ILE A 78 -16.78 1.19 17.78
CA ILE A 78 -18.04 0.46 17.57
C ILE A 78 -18.26 -0.54 18.71
N ILE A 79 -17.24 -1.33 19.04
CA ILE A 79 -17.29 -2.33 20.10
C ILE A 79 -17.63 -1.67 21.44
N GLU A 80 -16.96 -0.57 21.81
CA GLU A 80 -17.20 0.09 23.09
C GLU A 80 -18.62 0.70 23.19
N ARG A 81 -19.18 1.23 22.09
CA ARG A 81 -20.57 1.68 22.07
C ARG A 81 -21.58 0.54 22.19
N ALA A 82 -21.30 -0.60 21.55
CA ALA A 82 -22.14 -1.79 21.66
C ALA A 82 -22.15 -2.31 23.10
N LYS A 83 -20.99 -2.34 23.77
CA LYS A 83 -20.91 -2.71 25.20
C LYS A 83 -21.69 -1.76 26.11
N ALA A 84 -21.68 -0.45 25.83
CA ALA A 84 -22.39 0.53 26.63
C ALA A 84 -23.92 0.51 26.46
N THR A 85 -24.43 -0.22 25.45
CA THR A 85 -25.85 -0.33 25.14
C THR A 85 -26.43 -1.72 25.44
N ALA A 86 -25.59 -2.65 25.90
CA ALA A 86 -25.96 -4.00 26.37
C ALA A 86 -26.05 -4.02 27.89
#